data_AF-A0A835NED3-F1
#
_entry.id   AF-A0A835NED3-F1
#
_cell.length_a   1.000
_cell.length_b   1.000
_cell.length_c   1.000
_cell.angle_alpha   90.00
_cell.angle_beta   90.00
_cell.angle_gamma   90.00
#
_symmetry.space_group_name_H-M   'P 1'
#
loop_
_entity.id
_entity.type
_entity.pdbx_description
1 polymer ?
#
loop_
_entity_poly.entity_id
_entity_poly.type
_entity_poly.pdbx_seq_one_letter_code
_entity_poly.pdbx_strand_id
1 'polypeptide(L)'
;MEDHTGPEELCEVAGYLSRADPWYESNINTLCHMIPKLATMPSSPSRALVTDLFLTDVIAYYTRMGTQPVCFQVHSVKILFQDPAQDPAEDVFLTELLTQVQDSPSHRELSTTKKKSSLDGPGIDLTVTYRKVVLSDRQKELALALRSTGLLMKAIPAEEAEDLGCLSVTITEIIRTNNLAGRSFSAVANRFKTRNIKIRSPDQRPFTVRLDKDSRRTYRDVIGLEVSPCLEPSYCLQKTRTMKFSPHETEDVGLVKYLPKSLLLPINTFAGVMQ
;
A
#
# COMPACT_ATOMS: atom_id res chain seq x y z
N MET A 1 24.37 0.40 23.23
CA MET A 1 23.18 -0.06 23.97
C MET A 1 22.16 -0.38 22.89
N GLU A 2 22.24 -1.61 22.38
CA GLU A 2 21.44 -2.10 21.27
C GLU A 2 20.04 -2.45 21.78
N ASP A 3 19.04 -1.87 21.12
CA ASP A 3 17.62 -2.05 21.43
C ASP A 3 17.21 -3.41 20.84
N HIS A 4 16.98 -4.40 21.72
CA HIS A 4 16.47 -5.70 21.32
C HIS A 4 15.06 -5.53 20.74
N THR A 5 15.00 -5.56 19.42
CA THR A 5 13.78 -5.48 18.63
C THR A 5 12.91 -6.69 18.95
N GLY A 6 11.61 -6.48 19.17
CA GLY A 6 10.60 -7.54 19.32
C GLY A 6 10.55 -8.46 18.09
N PRO A 7 9.67 -9.47 18.05
CA PRO A 7 9.61 -10.39 16.91
C PRO A 7 9.52 -9.57 15.61
N GLU A 8 10.58 -9.63 14.80
CA GLU A 8 10.70 -8.84 13.58
C GLU A 8 9.53 -9.23 12.67
N GLU A 9 8.62 -8.28 12.49
CA GLU A 9 7.43 -8.45 11.66
C GLU A 9 7.88 -8.72 10.23
N LEU A 10 7.56 -9.91 9.71
CA LEU A 10 7.83 -10.27 8.31
C LEU A 10 7.29 -9.18 7.39
N CYS A 11 8.01 -8.87 6.31
CA CYS A 11 7.48 -7.94 5.32
C CYS A 11 6.17 -8.50 4.73
N GLU A 12 5.23 -7.63 4.41
CA GLU A 12 3.85 -8.03 4.10
C GLU A 12 3.76 -8.99 2.89
N VAL A 13 4.65 -8.80 1.92
CA VAL A 13 4.80 -9.70 0.76
C VAL A 13 5.19 -11.10 1.21
N ALA A 14 6.23 -11.24 2.06
CA ALA A 14 6.67 -12.54 2.56
C ALA A 14 5.59 -13.22 3.40
N GLY A 15 4.87 -12.45 4.23
CA GLY A 15 3.73 -12.96 4.99
C GLY A 15 2.60 -13.46 4.09
N TYR A 16 2.31 -12.77 2.98
CA TYR A 16 1.31 -13.22 2.00
C TYR A 16 1.76 -14.46 1.23
N LEU A 17 2.98 -14.47 0.69
CA LEU A 17 3.54 -15.59 -0.06
C LEU A 17 3.58 -16.88 0.77
N SER A 18 3.72 -16.77 2.08
CA SER A 18 3.76 -17.93 2.97
C SER A 18 2.42 -18.60 3.20
N ARG A 19 1.34 -17.82 3.12
CA ARG A 19 -0.01 -18.38 3.14
C ARG A 19 -0.31 -19.05 1.80
N ALA A 20 0.05 -18.37 0.70
CA ALA A 20 -0.21 -18.85 -0.65
C ALA A 20 0.64 -20.08 -1.02
N ASP A 21 1.93 -20.12 -0.64
CA ASP A 21 2.90 -21.15 -1.03
C ASP A 21 3.51 -21.85 0.20
N PRO A 22 3.05 -23.07 0.53
CA PRO A 22 3.60 -23.86 1.64
C PRO A 22 5.10 -24.15 1.52
N TRP A 23 5.63 -24.20 0.28
CA TRP A 23 7.06 -24.37 0.06
C TRP A 23 7.82 -23.14 0.56
N TYR A 24 7.34 -21.93 0.22
CA TYR A 24 7.95 -20.67 0.63
C TYR A 24 7.95 -20.55 2.16
N GLU A 25 6.84 -20.89 2.82
CA GLU A 25 6.77 -20.86 4.29
C GLU A 25 7.80 -21.78 4.95
N SER A 26 7.85 -23.04 4.48
CA SER A 26 8.70 -24.07 5.08
C SER A 26 10.20 -23.83 4.84
N ASN A 27 10.57 -23.32 3.67
CA ASN A 27 11.96 -23.26 3.22
C ASN A 27 12.58 -21.86 3.28
N ILE A 28 11.77 -20.79 3.20
CA ILE A 28 12.27 -19.41 3.25
C ILE A 28 11.92 -18.77 4.58
N ASN A 29 10.64 -18.67 4.91
CA ASN A 29 10.19 -17.91 6.06
C ASN A 29 10.57 -18.53 7.41
N THR A 30 10.47 -19.87 7.53
CA THR A 30 10.94 -20.59 8.73
C THR A 30 12.44 -20.32 9.00
N LEU A 31 13.23 -20.14 7.94
CA LEU A 31 14.66 -19.86 8.03
C LEU A 31 14.98 -18.35 8.11
N CYS A 32 13.99 -17.46 7.93
CA CYS A 32 14.20 -16.01 7.77
C CYS A 32 15.02 -15.38 8.90
N HIS A 33 14.78 -15.79 10.16
CA HIS A 33 15.52 -15.28 11.32
C HIS A 33 16.94 -15.88 11.46
N MET A 34 17.22 -16.99 10.79
CA MET A 34 18.54 -17.60 10.74
C MET A 34 19.39 -17.01 9.61
N ILE A 35 18.79 -16.53 8.52
CA ILE A 35 19.53 -16.00 7.36
C ILE A 35 20.50 -14.86 7.75
N PRO A 36 20.09 -13.80 8.49
CA PRO A 36 21.03 -12.76 8.92
C PRO A 36 22.11 -13.27 9.87
N LYS A 37 21.76 -14.23 10.73
CA LYS A 37 22.71 -14.87 11.66
C LYS A 37 23.74 -15.69 10.90
N LEU A 38 23.32 -16.44 9.89
CA LEU A 38 24.19 -17.22 9.00
C LEU A 38 25.12 -16.30 8.20
N ALA A 39 24.63 -15.15 7.73
CA ALA A 39 25.43 -14.17 6.99
C ALA A 39 26.48 -13.45 7.85
N THR A 40 26.28 -13.36 9.17
CA THR A 40 27.19 -12.65 10.11
C THR A 40 28.13 -13.59 10.87
N MET A 41 27.97 -14.91 10.73
CA MET A 41 28.84 -15.89 11.37
C MET A 41 30.28 -15.77 10.85
N PRO A 42 31.29 -15.68 11.72
CA PRO A 42 32.69 -15.61 11.29
C PRO A 42 33.03 -16.89 10.55
N SER A 43 33.39 -16.73 9.28
CA SER A 43 33.78 -17.83 8.44
C SER A 43 35.13 -18.38 8.89
N SER A 44 35.18 -19.68 9.20
CA SER A 44 36.48 -20.37 9.11
C SER A 44 36.94 -20.31 7.64
N PRO A 45 38.25 -20.28 7.35
CA PRO A 45 38.75 -20.21 5.96
C PRO A 45 38.17 -21.27 5.01
N SER A 46 37.66 -22.38 5.57
CA SER A 46 36.99 -23.46 4.86
C SER A 46 35.46 -23.37 4.77
N ARG A 47 34.77 -22.56 5.59
CA ARG A 47 33.29 -22.52 5.69
C ARG A 47 32.64 -21.27 5.07
N ALA A 48 33.40 -20.21 4.77
CA ALA A 48 32.87 -18.99 4.13
C ALA A 48 32.05 -19.32 2.87
N LEU A 49 32.59 -20.21 2.04
CA LEU A 49 32.00 -20.62 0.77
C LEU A 49 30.74 -21.47 0.94
N VAL A 50 30.58 -22.20 2.06
CA VAL A 50 29.50 -23.18 2.23
C VAL A 50 28.19 -22.52 2.66
N THR A 51 28.25 -21.51 3.52
CA THR A 51 27.05 -20.79 3.98
C THR A 51 26.48 -19.88 2.90
N ASP A 52 27.35 -19.28 2.08
CA ASP A 52 26.94 -18.46 0.93
C ASP A 52 26.31 -19.32 -0.19
N LEU A 53 26.81 -20.56 -0.38
CA LEU A 53 26.22 -21.52 -1.31
C LEU A 53 24.81 -21.96 -0.90
N PHE A 54 24.54 -22.25 0.38
CA PHE A 54 23.23 -22.76 0.79
C PHE A 54 22.09 -21.77 0.47
N LEU A 55 22.24 -20.50 0.86
CA LEU A 55 21.22 -19.49 0.59
C LEU A 55 21.09 -19.25 -0.93
N THR A 56 22.22 -19.20 -1.64
CA THR A 56 22.24 -19.05 -3.10
C THR A 56 21.55 -20.22 -3.79
N ASP A 57 21.80 -21.46 -3.36
CA ASP A 57 21.21 -22.68 -3.92
C ASP A 57 19.70 -22.73 -3.66
N VAL A 58 19.26 -22.36 -2.45
CA VAL A 58 17.84 -22.30 -2.10
C VAL A 58 17.12 -21.21 -2.91
N ILE A 59 17.69 -20.01 -3.03
CA ILE A 59 17.14 -18.93 -3.85
C ILE A 59 17.13 -19.33 -5.34
N ALA A 60 18.22 -19.91 -5.83
CA ALA A 60 18.33 -20.35 -7.21
C ALA A 60 17.36 -21.49 -7.53
N TYR A 61 17.12 -22.39 -6.57
CA TYR A 61 16.10 -23.43 -6.68
C TYR A 61 14.70 -22.81 -6.72
N TYR A 62 14.39 -21.88 -5.82
CA TYR A 62 13.09 -21.19 -5.80
C TYR A 62 12.80 -20.48 -7.11
N THR A 63 13.76 -19.69 -7.59
CA THR A 63 13.61 -18.90 -8.82
C THR A 63 13.52 -19.74 -10.09
N ARG A 64 14.15 -20.93 -10.13
CA ARG A 64 14.10 -21.82 -11.31
C ARG A 64 12.89 -22.74 -11.34
N MET A 65 12.48 -23.23 -10.17
CA MET A 65 11.45 -24.27 -10.07
C MET A 65 10.07 -23.71 -9.70
N GLY A 66 10.02 -22.52 -9.09
CA GLY A 66 8.79 -21.76 -8.92
C GLY A 66 8.27 -21.34 -10.29
N THR A 67 7.12 -21.88 -10.68
CA THR A 67 6.49 -21.63 -12.00
C THR A 67 5.05 -21.14 -11.89
N GLN A 68 4.46 -21.18 -10.69
CA GLN A 68 3.08 -20.75 -10.45
C GLN A 68 3.07 -19.28 -10.02
N PRO A 69 2.57 -18.34 -10.84
CA PRO A 69 2.61 -16.93 -10.49
C PRO A 69 1.58 -16.58 -9.41
N VAL A 70 2.02 -15.87 -8.39
CA VAL A 70 1.17 -15.12 -7.45
C VAL A 70 1.25 -13.65 -7.84
N CYS A 71 0.12 -13.05 -8.19
CA CYS A 71 0.05 -11.72 -8.75
C CYS A 71 -0.35 -10.67 -7.70
N PHE A 72 0.41 -9.58 -7.63
CA PHE A 72 0.14 -8.44 -6.76
C PHE A 72 -0.35 -7.24 -7.57
N GLN A 73 -1.44 -6.60 -7.15
CA GLN A 73 -1.97 -5.42 -7.81
C GLN A 73 -1.10 -4.19 -7.54
N VAL A 74 -0.51 -3.63 -8.60
CA VAL A 74 0.19 -2.34 -8.52
C VAL A 74 -0.83 -1.21 -8.52
N HIS A 75 -0.71 -0.27 -7.59
CA HIS A 75 -1.59 0.90 -7.52
C HIS A 75 -0.84 2.15 -7.94
N SER A 76 -1.50 3.00 -8.73
CA SER A 76 -0.99 4.33 -9.07
C SER A 76 -1.50 5.35 -8.06
N VAL A 77 -0.66 6.32 -7.73
CA VAL A 77 -1.01 7.48 -6.92
C VAL A 77 -0.61 8.76 -7.65
N LYS A 78 -1.54 9.71 -7.72
CA LYS A 78 -1.29 11.09 -8.13
C LYS A 78 -1.37 11.98 -6.90
N ILE A 79 -0.28 12.68 -6.60
CA ILE A 79 -0.08 13.49 -5.39
C ILE A 79 -0.15 14.97 -5.78
N LEU A 80 -0.88 15.74 -4.98
CA LEU A 80 -1.17 17.14 -5.23
C LEU A 80 -0.63 17.98 -4.08
N PHE A 81 0.25 18.91 -4.41
CA PHE A 81 0.99 19.72 -3.45
C PHE A 81 0.29 21.04 -3.16
N GLN A 82 0.63 21.64 -2.03
CA GLN A 82 0.11 22.93 -1.57
C GLN A 82 0.51 24.07 -2.52
N ASP A 83 1.74 24.05 -3.03
CA ASP A 83 2.19 25.02 -4.02
C ASP A 83 1.55 24.73 -5.38
N PRO A 84 0.70 25.62 -5.91
CA PRO A 84 0.06 25.43 -7.21
C PRO A 84 1.05 25.50 -8.38
N ALA A 85 2.25 26.05 -8.19
CA ALA A 85 3.31 26.06 -9.20
C ALA A 85 4.05 24.73 -9.29
N GLN A 86 3.92 23.87 -8.27
CA GLN A 86 4.52 22.54 -8.26
C GLN A 86 3.65 21.56 -9.04
N ASP A 87 4.24 20.89 -10.04
CA ASP A 87 3.55 19.86 -10.79
C ASP A 87 3.13 18.69 -9.89
N PRO A 88 1.94 18.09 -10.12
CA PRO A 88 1.53 16.87 -9.45
C PRO A 88 2.57 15.76 -9.62
N ALA A 89 2.92 15.07 -8.54
CA ALA A 89 3.77 13.89 -8.62
C ALA A 89 2.90 12.66 -8.93
N GLU A 90 3.38 11.80 -9.83
CA GLU A 90 2.76 10.51 -10.11
C GLU A 90 3.75 9.41 -9.75
N ASP A 91 3.29 8.44 -8.96
CA ASP A 91 4.09 7.31 -8.51
C ASP A 91 3.21 6.05 -8.38
N VAL A 92 3.81 4.91 -8.03
CA VAL A 92 3.12 3.63 -7.82
C VAL A 92 3.44 3.03 -6.47
N PHE A 93 2.58 2.20 -5.91
CA PHE A 93 2.90 1.44 -4.69
C PHE A 93 2.33 0.02 -4.78
N LEU A 94 2.90 -0.88 -3.98
CA LEU A 94 2.59 -2.31 -4.01
C LEU A 94 2.03 -2.83 -2.68
N THR A 95 2.48 -2.27 -1.57
CA THR A 95 2.20 -2.77 -0.22
C THR A 95 1.24 -1.84 0.51
N GLU A 96 1.67 -0.61 0.81
CA GLU A 96 0.86 0.36 1.54
C GLU A 96 1.13 1.81 1.14
N LEU A 97 0.13 2.65 1.42
CA LEU A 97 0.21 4.10 1.43
C LEU A 97 -0.25 4.60 2.79
N LEU A 98 0.62 5.33 3.48
CA LEU A 98 0.34 5.93 4.78
C LEU A 98 0.25 7.45 4.64
N THR A 99 -0.80 8.05 5.20
CA THR A 99 -0.90 9.50 5.37
C THR A 99 -0.89 9.87 6.84
N GLN A 100 -0.17 10.94 7.16
CA GLN A 100 -0.07 11.47 8.52
C GLN A 100 -0.08 13.00 8.48
N VAL A 101 -0.76 13.60 9.45
CA VAL A 101 -0.74 15.06 9.65
C VAL A 101 0.68 15.50 9.95
N GLN A 102 1.16 16.54 9.25
CA GLN A 102 2.56 16.98 9.31
C GLN A 102 3.00 17.40 10.73
N ASP A 103 2.04 17.80 11.57
CA ASP A 103 2.24 18.24 12.97
C ASP A 103 1.92 17.17 14.03
N SER A 104 1.64 15.90 13.67
CA SER A 104 1.36 14.88 14.70
C SER A 104 2.66 14.37 15.34
N PRO A 105 2.86 14.49 16.67
CA PRO A 105 3.92 13.75 17.33
C PRO A 105 3.68 12.25 17.15
N SER A 106 4.76 11.49 16.97
CA SER A 106 4.69 10.03 16.85
C SER A 106 3.99 9.42 18.08
N HIS A 107 3.35 8.27 17.90
CA HIS A 107 2.54 7.55 18.89
C HIS A 107 3.26 7.19 20.22
N ARG A 108 4.51 7.60 20.43
CA ARG A 108 5.26 7.37 21.69
C ARG A 108 5.25 8.54 22.67
N GLU A 109 4.73 9.72 22.33
CA GLU A 109 4.80 10.88 23.22
C GLU A 109 3.44 11.56 23.42
N LEU A 110 2.50 10.83 24.01
CA LEU A 110 1.34 11.41 24.69
C LEU A 110 1.65 11.55 26.20
N SER A 111 2.75 12.21 26.54
CA SER A 111 3.02 12.64 27.91
C SER A 111 3.44 14.10 27.94
N THR A 112 2.51 14.90 28.46
CA THR A 112 2.70 16.22 29.08
C THR A 112 3.66 17.18 28.37
N THR A 113 3.11 18.07 27.55
CA THR A 113 3.47 19.49 27.61
C THR A 113 2.42 20.33 26.90
N LYS A 114 1.87 21.29 27.64
CA LYS A 114 0.96 22.31 27.13
C LYS A 114 1.71 23.18 26.11
N LYS A 115 1.62 22.85 24.83
CA LYS A 115 1.95 23.78 23.75
C LYS A 115 0.65 24.20 23.05
N LYS A 116 0.44 25.51 23.09
CA LYS A 116 -0.65 26.29 22.51
C LYS A 116 -0.80 25.93 21.02
N SER A 117 -1.82 25.17 20.62
CA SER A 117 -2.19 25.01 19.21
C SER A 117 -3.71 25.04 19.02
N SER A 118 -4.10 25.76 17.96
CA SER A 118 -5.41 25.99 17.33
C SER A 118 -6.71 25.63 18.08
N LEU A 119 -7.68 26.57 18.03
CA LEU A 119 -9.07 26.48 18.51
C LEU A 119 -9.90 25.24 18.04
N ASP A 120 -9.34 24.38 17.20
CA ASP A 120 -10.08 23.41 16.39
C ASP A 120 -9.85 21.92 16.74
N GLY A 121 -8.92 21.59 17.64
CA GLY A 121 -8.63 20.19 18.03
C GLY A 121 -7.69 19.45 17.07
N PRO A 122 -7.41 18.16 17.31
CA PRO A 122 -6.45 17.38 16.54
C PRO A 122 -7.01 16.93 15.18
N GLY A 123 -6.10 16.78 14.20
CA GLY A 123 -6.41 16.29 12.87
C GLY A 123 -6.60 17.39 11.82
N ILE A 124 -6.86 16.97 10.59
CA ILE A 124 -7.18 17.81 9.43
C ILE A 124 -8.54 17.40 8.86
N ASP A 125 -9.26 18.36 8.29
CA ASP A 125 -10.49 18.05 7.58
C ASP A 125 -10.15 17.44 6.22
N LEU A 126 -10.83 16.36 5.87
CA LEU A 126 -10.64 15.63 4.62
C LEU A 126 -11.99 15.42 3.96
N THR A 127 -12.02 15.65 2.64
CA THR A 127 -13.07 15.13 1.77
C THR A 127 -12.54 13.90 1.05
N VAL A 128 -13.21 12.77 1.25
CA VAL A 128 -12.86 11.47 0.69
C VAL A 128 -13.96 11.02 -0.26
N THR A 129 -13.61 10.76 -1.51
CA THR A 129 -14.52 10.21 -2.52
C THR A 129 -13.99 8.86 -2.97
N TYR A 130 -14.81 7.82 -2.91
CA TYR A 130 -14.40 6.47 -3.25
C TYR A 130 -15.52 5.67 -3.90
N ARG A 131 -15.14 4.64 -4.67
CA ARG A 131 -16.11 3.70 -5.26
C ARG A 131 -16.22 2.47 -4.37
N LYS A 132 -17.37 2.29 -3.71
CA LYS A 132 -17.58 1.11 -2.86
C LYS A 132 -17.77 -0.12 -3.76
N VAL A 133 -17.01 -1.17 -3.48
CA VAL A 133 -17.20 -2.47 -4.13
C VAL A 133 -18.37 -3.17 -3.44
N VAL A 134 -19.42 -3.47 -4.21
CA VAL A 134 -20.59 -4.24 -3.78
C VAL A 134 -20.54 -5.58 -4.52
N LEU A 135 -20.89 -6.67 -3.85
CA LEU A 135 -20.87 -8.04 -4.41
C LEU A 135 -21.69 -8.21 -5.71
N SER A 136 -22.56 -7.25 -6.04
CA SER A 136 -23.38 -7.24 -7.26
C SER A 136 -22.74 -6.52 -8.46
N ASP A 137 -21.46 -6.11 -8.36
CA ASP A 137 -20.73 -5.28 -9.35
C ASP A 137 -21.37 -3.91 -9.63
N ARG A 138 -22.42 -3.54 -8.88
CA ARG A 138 -23.00 -2.19 -8.93
C ARG A 138 -22.07 -1.22 -8.20
N GLN A 139 -21.33 -0.42 -8.97
CA GLN A 139 -20.47 0.62 -8.43
C GLN A 139 -21.30 1.79 -7.89
N LYS A 140 -21.16 2.10 -6.60
CA LYS A 140 -21.71 3.33 -6.01
C LYS A 140 -20.56 4.23 -5.56
N GLU A 141 -20.51 5.43 -6.12
CA GLU A 141 -19.63 6.49 -5.64
C GLU A 141 -20.16 7.03 -4.31
N LEU A 142 -19.29 7.08 -3.32
CA LEU A 142 -19.58 7.60 -2.00
C LEU A 142 -18.62 8.75 -1.72
N ALA A 143 -19.14 9.79 -1.09
CA ALA A 143 -18.36 10.91 -0.60
C ALA A 143 -18.54 11.00 0.93
N LEU A 144 -17.45 11.29 1.62
CA LEU A 144 -17.42 11.42 3.06
C LEU A 144 -16.55 12.62 3.43
N ALA A 145 -17.03 13.45 4.35
CA ALA A 145 -16.27 14.54 4.92
C ALA A 145 -16.04 14.22 6.40
N LEU A 146 -14.77 14.17 6.83
CA LEU A 146 -14.41 13.84 8.20
C LEU A 146 -13.18 14.62 8.64
N ARG A 147 -12.90 14.62 9.94
CA ARG A 147 -11.63 15.07 10.50
C ARG A 147 -10.75 13.87 10.78
N SER A 148 -9.48 13.88 10.39
CA SER A 148 -8.59 12.73 10.54
C SER A 148 -7.18 13.11 10.98
N THR A 149 -6.54 12.23 11.74
CA THR A 149 -5.10 12.33 12.07
C THR A 149 -4.20 11.48 11.16
N GLY A 150 -4.80 10.57 10.38
CA GLY A 150 -4.05 9.71 9.48
C GLY A 150 -4.94 8.69 8.78
N LEU A 151 -4.43 8.18 7.67
CA LEU A 151 -5.05 7.11 6.89
C LEU A 151 -4.00 6.11 6.46
N LEU A 152 -4.38 4.84 6.41
CA LEU A 152 -3.57 3.74 5.92
C LEU A 152 -4.35 3.00 4.83
N MET A 153 -3.76 2.89 3.64
CA MET A 153 -4.24 2.01 2.58
C MET A 153 -3.31 0.82 2.46
N LYS A 154 -3.84 -0.40 2.51
CA LYS A 154 -3.08 -1.63 2.21
C LYS A 154 -3.58 -2.24 0.90
N ALA A 155 -2.62 -2.56 0.04
CA ALA A 155 -2.86 -3.22 -1.24
C ALA A 155 -2.72 -4.74 -1.16
N ILE A 156 -1.96 -5.25 -0.18
CA ILE A 156 -1.87 -6.68 0.11
C ILE A 156 -2.95 -7.04 1.15
N PRO A 157 -3.85 -7.98 0.84
CA PRO A 157 -4.89 -8.40 1.76
C PRO A 157 -4.30 -9.15 2.97
N ALA A 158 -4.95 -9.01 4.11
CA ALA A 158 -4.53 -9.69 5.34
C ALA A 158 -4.92 -11.17 5.32
N GLU A 159 -6.02 -11.50 4.64
CA GLU A 159 -6.58 -12.85 4.51
C GLU A 159 -6.70 -13.25 3.04
N GLU A 160 -6.62 -14.55 2.75
CA GLU A 160 -6.62 -15.07 1.37
C GLU A 160 -7.99 -14.98 0.68
N ALA A 161 -9.08 -15.02 1.45
CA ALA A 161 -10.44 -14.93 0.93
C ALA A 161 -10.84 -13.52 0.47
N GLU A 162 -9.93 -12.55 0.52
CA GLU A 162 -10.20 -11.17 0.13
C GLU A 162 -10.03 -10.97 -1.39
N ASP A 163 -10.91 -10.16 -2.00
CA ASP A 163 -10.87 -9.84 -3.44
C ASP A 163 -9.52 -9.23 -3.85
N LEU A 164 -8.77 -10.00 -4.65
CA LEU A 164 -7.49 -9.60 -5.22
C LEU A 164 -7.69 -8.35 -6.09
N GLY A 165 -7.13 -7.23 -5.64
CA GLY A 165 -7.20 -5.95 -6.37
C GLY A 165 -8.08 -4.88 -5.74
N CYS A 166 -8.61 -5.11 -4.53
CA CYS A 166 -9.19 -4.04 -3.71
C CYS A 166 -8.17 -3.48 -2.70
N LEU A 167 -8.16 -2.16 -2.51
CA LEU A 167 -7.45 -1.51 -1.41
C LEU A 167 -8.28 -1.61 -0.13
N SER A 168 -7.63 -2.05 0.95
CA SER A 168 -8.16 -1.95 2.31
C SER A 168 -7.79 -0.58 2.87
N VAL A 169 -8.79 0.27 3.12
CA VAL A 169 -8.60 1.64 3.60
C VAL A 169 -9.03 1.71 5.06
N THR A 170 -8.14 2.23 5.91
CA THR A 170 -8.42 2.56 7.31
C THR A 170 -8.16 4.06 7.53
N ILE A 171 -9.19 4.80 7.92
CA ILE A 171 -9.09 6.21 8.30
C ILE A 171 -9.23 6.32 9.81
N THR A 172 -8.30 7.01 10.47
CA THR A 172 -8.45 7.40 11.87
C THR A 172 -9.23 8.71 11.94
N GLU A 173 -10.54 8.59 12.12
CA GLU A 173 -11.49 9.70 12.22
C GLU A 173 -11.51 10.26 13.65
N ILE A 174 -11.51 11.59 13.78
CA ILE A 174 -11.61 12.30 15.04
C ILE A 174 -13.04 12.81 15.22
N ILE A 175 -13.74 12.26 16.20
CA ILE A 175 -15.09 12.68 16.57
C ILE A 175 -14.99 13.69 17.70
N ARG A 176 -15.52 14.89 17.43
CA ARG A 176 -15.63 15.94 18.44
C ARG A 176 -16.95 15.81 19.20
N THR A 177 -16.86 15.74 20.51
CA THR A 177 -18.02 15.70 21.43
C THR A 177 -18.01 16.94 22.32
N ASN A 178 -19.15 17.60 22.43
CA ASN A 178 -19.34 18.72 23.34
C ASN A 178 -20.26 18.25 24.47
N ASN A 179 -19.76 18.25 25.70
CA ASN A 179 -20.52 17.87 26.89
C ASN A 179 -20.51 19.03 27.90
N LEU A 180 -21.33 18.91 28.95
CA LEU A 180 -21.37 19.88 30.07
C LEU A 180 -20.00 20.10 30.73
N ALA A 181 -19.11 19.11 30.69
CA ALA A 181 -17.75 19.15 31.22
C ALA A 181 -16.71 19.79 30.27
N GLY A 182 -17.10 20.19 29.06
CA GLY A 182 -16.22 20.79 28.05
C GLY A 182 -16.17 20.02 26.73
N ARG A 183 -15.17 20.35 25.90
CA ARG A 183 -14.95 19.71 24.59
C ARG A 183 -14.01 18.51 24.75
N SER A 184 -14.40 17.37 24.19
CA SER A 184 -13.60 16.14 24.14
C SER A 184 -13.49 15.62 22.70
N PHE A 185 -12.44 14.83 22.46
CA PHE A 185 -12.17 14.20 21.17
C PHE A 185 -11.98 12.69 21.36
N SER A 186 -12.56 11.89 20.48
CA SER A 186 -12.30 10.45 20.39
C SER A 186 -11.84 10.08 18.99
N ALA A 187 -11.00 9.05 18.88
CA ALA A 187 -10.54 8.52 17.61
C ALA A 187 -11.28 7.22 17.28
N VAL A 188 -11.80 7.11 16.06
CA VAL A 188 -12.52 5.94 15.56
C VAL A 188 -11.88 5.49 14.25
N ALA A 189 -11.66 4.19 14.09
CA ALA A 189 -11.13 3.63 12.85
C ALA A 189 -12.27 3.31 11.88
N ASN A 190 -12.39 4.09 10.80
CA ASN A 190 -13.33 3.84 9.72
C ASN A 190 -12.66 2.95 8.65
N ARG A 191 -13.24 1.78 8.38
CA ARG A 191 -12.64 0.76 7.50
C ARG A 191 -13.56 0.43 6.34
N PHE A 192 -13.02 0.43 5.13
CA PHE A 192 -13.76 0.04 3.93
C PHE A 192 -12.82 -0.45 2.83
N LYS A 193 -13.39 -1.11 1.81
CA LYS A 193 -12.66 -1.57 0.63
C LYS A 193 -13.06 -0.78 -0.61
N THR A 194 -12.09 -0.45 -1.45
CA THR A 194 -12.32 0.29 -2.69
C THR A 194 -11.20 0.02 -3.70
N ARG A 195 -11.48 0.22 -4.99
CA ARG A 195 -10.45 0.24 -6.04
C ARG A 195 -9.92 1.64 -6.31
N ASN A 196 -10.75 2.66 -6.08
CA ASN A 196 -10.43 4.04 -6.41
C ASN A 196 -10.82 4.95 -5.26
N ILE A 197 -9.91 5.83 -4.88
CA ILE A 197 -10.11 6.78 -3.80
C ILE A 197 -9.44 8.11 -4.13
N LYS A 198 -10.14 9.19 -3.83
CA LYS A 198 -9.66 10.57 -3.93
C LYS A 198 -9.77 11.20 -2.56
N ILE A 199 -8.72 11.90 -2.15
CA ILE A 199 -8.65 12.57 -0.85
C ILE A 199 -8.20 14.01 -1.11
N ARG A 200 -8.88 14.96 -0.48
CA ARG A 200 -8.51 16.38 -0.50
C ARG A 200 -8.61 16.97 0.90
N SER A 201 -7.67 17.85 1.23
CA SER A 201 -7.80 18.82 2.32
C SER A 201 -8.46 20.08 1.75
N PRO A 202 -9.72 20.38 2.12
CA PRO A 202 -10.44 21.54 1.61
C PRO A 202 -9.88 22.86 2.16
N ASP A 203 -9.29 22.84 3.35
CA ASP A 203 -8.63 23.95 4.02
C ASP A 203 -7.16 24.15 3.58
N GLN A 204 -6.70 23.37 2.59
CA GLN A 204 -5.32 23.34 2.10
C GLN A 204 -4.27 23.16 3.21
N ARG A 205 -4.66 22.48 4.29
CA ARG A 205 -3.71 22.06 5.33
C ARG A 205 -2.88 20.89 4.80
N PRO A 206 -1.56 21.00 4.81
CA PRO A 206 -0.71 19.96 4.29
C PRO A 206 -0.68 18.74 5.22
N PHE A 207 -0.50 17.57 4.61
CA PHE A 207 -0.17 16.32 5.26
C PHE A 207 0.99 15.65 4.53
N THR A 208 1.48 14.56 5.12
CA THR A 208 2.54 13.74 4.55
C THR A 208 1.96 12.46 3.96
N VAL A 209 2.59 11.96 2.89
CA VAL A 209 2.26 10.69 2.24
C VAL A 209 3.53 9.86 2.16
N ARG A 210 3.51 8.61 2.63
CA ARG A 210 4.62 7.67 2.53
C ARG A 210 4.17 6.41 1.80
N LEU A 211 4.97 5.97 0.83
CA LEU A 211 4.69 4.79 0.00
C LEU A 211 5.58 3.61 0.43
N ASP A 212 5.01 2.40 0.42
CA ASP A 212 5.69 1.12 0.59
C ASP A 212 6.60 1.01 1.83
N LYS A 213 6.24 1.69 2.92
CA LYS A 213 7.08 1.86 4.11
C LYS A 213 8.47 2.46 3.84
N ASP A 214 8.76 2.97 2.65
CA ASP A 214 10.06 3.56 2.28
C ASP A 214 10.12 5.04 2.69
N SER A 215 11.04 5.36 3.62
CA SER A 215 11.23 6.74 4.10
C SER A 215 11.68 7.70 3.01
N ARG A 216 12.37 7.21 1.97
CA ARG A 216 12.80 8.00 0.82
C ARG A 216 11.64 8.37 -0.10
N ARG A 217 10.53 7.63 -0.01
CA ARG A 217 9.29 7.86 -0.78
C ARG A 217 8.24 8.54 0.10
N THR A 218 8.68 9.58 0.80
CA THR A 218 7.84 10.42 1.65
C THR A 218 7.65 11.79 0.99
N TYR A 219 6.41 12.10 0.65
CA TYR A 219 5.98 13.38 0.10
C TYR A 219 5.47 14.26 1.24
N ARG A 220 5.89 15.52 1.23
CA ARG A 220 5.47 16.56 2.18
C ARG A 220 4.60 17.59 1.47
N ASP A 221 3.96 18.44 2.24
CA ASP A 221 3.18 19.58 1.72
C ASP A 221 2.06 19.13 0.78
N VAL A 222 1.50 17.94 1.05
CA VAL A 222 0.44 17.33 0.23
C VAL A 222 -0.91 17.83 0.70
N ILE A 223 -1.74 18.33 -0.23
CA ILE A 223 -3.12 18.76 0.04
C ILE A 223 -4.15 17.82 -0.59
N GLY A 224 -3.72 16.86 -1.40
CA GLY A 224 -4.61 15.87 -1.98
C GLY A 224 -3.89 14.73 -2.66
N LEU A 225 -4.63 13.64 -2.87
CA LEU A 225 -4.16 12.50 -3.63
C LEU A 225 -5.31 11.77 -4.32
N GLU A 226 -4.98 11.07 -5.40
CA GLU A 226 -5.87 10.17 -6.12
C GLU A 226 -5.17 8.84 -6.32
N VAL A 227 -5.86 7.76 -5.95
CA VAL A 227 -5.35 6.38 -6.06
C VAL A 227 -6.29 5.55 -6.90
N SER A 228 -5.70 4.74 -7.78
CA SER A 228 -6.39 3.82 -8.68
C SER A 228 -5.51 2.59 -8.96
N PRO A 229 -6.09 1.49 -9.47
CA PRO A 229 -5.29 0.40 -10.00
C PRO A 229 -4.44 0.92 -11.15
N CYS A 230 -3.13 0.63 -11.12
CA CYS A 230 -2.23 1.00 -12.21
C CYS A 230 -2.65 0.25 -13.47
N LEU A 231 -2.64 0.91 -14.62
CA LEU A 231 -3.00 0.27 -15.89
C LEU A 231 -1.77 -0.37 -16.53
N GLU A 232 -1.97 -1.47 -17.26
CA GLU A 232 -0.89 -2.06 -18.06
C GLU A 232 -0.34 -1.05 -19.07
N PRO A 233 0.99 -0.90 -19.20
CA PRO A 233 1.59 0.01 -20.18
C PRO A 233 1.15 -0.26 -21.62
N SER A 234 0.97 -1.54 -21.97
CA SER A 234 0.45 -1.99 -23.26
C SER A 234 -0.96 -1.43 -23.56
N TYR A 235 -1.83 -1.38 -22.55
CA TYR A 235 -3.17 -0.82 -22.66
C TYR A 235 -3.13 0.70 -22.87
N CYS A 236 -2.23 1.41 -22.18
CA CYS A 236 -2.03 2.85 -22.38
C CYS A 236 -1.62 3.18 -23.82
N LEU A 237 -0.68 2.41 -24.39
CA LEU A 237 -0.22 2.58 -25.77
C LEU A 237 -1.33 2.31 -26.80
N GLN A 238 -2.14 1.27 -26.57
CA GLN A 238 -3.28 0.95 -27.44
C GLN A 238 -4.34 2.06 -27.41
N LYS A 239 -4.66 2.63 -26.25
CA LYS A 239 -5.61 3.74 -26.11
C LYS A 239 -5.14 4.98 -26.89
N THR A 240 -3.85 5.32 -26.80
CA THR A 240 -3.26 6.45 -27.55
C THR A 240 -3.26 6.21 -29.05
N ARG A 241 -3.02 4.97 -29.52
CA ARG A 241 -3.04 4.62 -30.94
C ARG A 241 -4.45 4.66 -31.53
N THR A 242 -5.44 4.20 -30.77
CA THR A 242 -6.86 4.18 -31.18
C THR A 242 -7.46 5.58 -31.23
N MET A 243 -7.02 6.52 -30.38
CA MET A 243 -7.44 7.93 -30.50
C MET A 243 -6.86 8.64 -31.73
N LYS A 244 -5.74 8.17 -32.28
CA LYS A 244 -5.06 8.80 -33.42
C LYS A 244 -5.46 8.22 -34.78
N PHE A 245 -6.02 7.00 -34.80
CA PHE A 245 -6.44 6.33 -36.02
C PHE A 245 -7.73 5.53 -35.80
N SER A 246 -8.81 5.96 -36.44
CA SER A 246 -9.84 5.04 -36.93
C SER A 246 -10.27 5.58 -38.31
N PRO A 247 -10.58 4.73 -39.32
CA PRO A 247 -11.21 3.42 -39.19
C PRO A 247 -10.46 2.27 -39.90
N HIS A 248 -10.95 1.05 -39.65
CA HIS A 248 -10.64 -0.21 -40.34
C HIS A 248 -9.33 -0.92 -39.96
N GLU A 249 -9.44 -1.96 -39.13
CA GLU A 249 -9.16 -3.34 -39.56
C GLU A 249 -9.62 -4.34 -38.49
N THR A 250 -10.39 -5.30 -38.96
CA THR A 250 -10.99 -6.42 -38.24
C THR A 250 -9.93 -7.46 -37.91
N GLU A 251 -9.48 -7.49 -36.66
CA GLU A 251 -9.02 -8.73 -36.02
C GLU A 251 -10.00 -9.10 -34.91
N ASP A 252 -10.59 -10.28 -35.06
CA ASP A 252 -11.52 -10.95 -34.16
C ASP A 252 -10.82 -11.38 -32.87
N VAL A 253 -10.44 -10.37 -32.09
CA VAL A 253 -10.06 -10.49 -30.69
C VAL A 253 -11.07 -9.58 -29.99
N GLY A 254 -12.08 -10.17 -29.35
CA GLY A 254 -13.29 -9.50 -28.89
C GLY A 254 -13.08 -8.29 -27.97
N LEU A 255 -14.19 -7.72 -27.45
CA LEU A 255 -14.20 -6.49 -26.65
C LEU A 255 -13.26 -6.51 -25.42
N VAL A 256 -12.78 -7.68 -25.01
CA VAL A 256 -11.81 -7.91 -23.92
C VAL A 256 -10.48 -7.16 -24.12
N LYS A 257 -10.02 -6.94 -25.36
CA LYS A 257 -8.79 -6.15 -25.59
C LYS A 257 -8.95 -4.66 -25.27
N TYR A 258 -10.19 -4.17 -25.21
CA TYR A 258 -10.52 -2.78 -24.91
C TYR A 258 -10.93 -2.56 -23.45
N LEU A 259 -10.97 -3.62 -22.64
CA LEU A 259 -11.18 -3.50 -21.20
C LEU A 259 -9.86 -3.04 -20.53
N PRO A 260 -9.89 -2.06 -19.62
CA PRO A 260 -8.70 -1.63 -18.90
C PRO A 260 -8.14 -2.81 -18.10
N LYS A 261 -6.93 -3.23 -18.48
CA LYS A 261 -6.16 -4.22 -17.75
C LYS A 261 -5.33 -3.53 -16.70
N SER A 262 -5.48 -3.97 -15.46
CA SER A 262 -4.65 -3.51 -14.36
C SER A 262 -3.27 -4.17 -14.43
N LEU A 263 -2.22 -3.41 -14.12
CA LEU A 263 -0.85 -3.89 -14.01
C LEU A 263 -0.72 -4.77 -12.76
N LEU A 264 -0.31 -6.02 -12.99
CA LEU A 264 -0.03 -6.99 -11.94
C LEU A 264 1.47 -7.28 -11.90
N LEU A 265 2.03 -7.38 -10.70
CA LEU A 265 3.40 -7.84 -10.47
C LEU A 265 3.37 -9.32 -10.12
N PRO A 266 3.83 -10.23 -11.00
CA PRO A 266 3.90 -11.65 -10.68
C PRO A 266 5.15 -11.98 -9.86
N ILE A 267 4.99 -12.81 -8.84
CA ILE A 267 6.07 -13.51 -8.16
C ILE A 267 5.81 -15.01 -8.34
N ASN A 268 6.75 -15.72 -8.96
CA ASN A 268 6.60 -17.16 -9.16
C ASN A 268 6.82 -17.92 -7.85
N THR A 269 5.95 -18.87 -7.59
CA THR A 269 5.92 -19.74 -6.42
C THR A 269 5.77 -21.21 -6.85
N PHE A 270 5.85 -22.15 -5.91
CA PHE A 270 5.68 -23.57 -6.23
C PHE A 270 4.22 -23.98 -6.36
N ALA A 271 3.37 -23.53 -5.42
CA ALA A 271 1.98 -23.95 -5.35
C ALA A 271 0.99 -22.96 -6.01
N GLY A 272 1.39 -21.70 -6.21
CA GLY A 272 0.46 -20.63 -6.60
C GLY A 272 -0.36 -20.12 -5.43
N VAL A 273 -1.57 -19.59 -5.67
CA VAL A 273 -2.56 -19.37 -4.61
C VAL A 273 -3.38 -20.64 -4.48
N MET A 274 -3.36 -21.28 -3.30
CA MET A 274 -4.22 -22.43 -3.04
C MET A 274 -5.69 -22.01 -3.14
N GLN A 275 -6.48 -22.73 -3.95
CA GLN A 275 -7.86 -22.38 -4.31
C GLN A 275 -8.88 -23.19 -3.49
#